data_AF-A0A0F2NCP3-F1
#
_entry.id   AF-A0A0F2NCP3-F1
#
_cell.length_a   1.000
_cell.length_b   1.000
_cell.length_c   1.000
_cell.angle_alpha   90.00
_cell.angle_beta   90.00
_cell.angle_gamma   90.00
#
_symmetry.space_group_name_H-M   'P 1'
#
loop_
_entity.id
_entity.type
_entity.pdbx_description
1 polymer ?
#
loop_
_entity_poly.entity_id
_entity_poly.type
_entity_poly.pdbx_seq_one_letter_code
_entity_poly.pdbx_strand_id
1 'polypeptide(L)' 'MPSWKELKRFCQNDGWELYKDTDHYYYRKQMSDGTLKRTKISKGTGQIKGHLWKEILNRQLQVAKEYFNSKI' A
#
# COMPACT_ATOMS: atom_id res chain seq x y z
N MET A 1 -7.98 -2.06 11.41
CA MET A 1 -7.86 -2.51 10.01
C MET A 1 -7.83 -1.26 9.16
N PRO A 2 -6.83 -1.06 8.29
CA PRO A 2 -6.75 0.16 7.50
C PRO A 2 -7.81 0.19 6.40
N SER A 3 -8.20 1.40 6.05
CA SER A 3 -9.00 1.75 4.89
C SER A 3 -8.16 1.84 3.63
N TRP A 4 -8.82 1.81 2.47
CA TRP A 4 -8.17 2.07 1.19
C TRP A 4 -7.52 3.46 1.13
N LYS A 5 -8.11 4.45 1.82
CA LYS A 5 -7.55 5.80 1.93
C LYS A 5 -6.25 5.82 2.74
N GLU A 6 -6.19 5.12 3.87
CA GLU A 6 -4.98 5.00 4.67
C GLU A 6 -3.86 4.27 3.92
N LEU A 7 -4.18 3.21 3.17
CA LEU A 7 -3.19 2.56 2.30
C LEU A 7 -2.65 3.51 1.22
N LYS A 8 -3.52 4.32 0.61
CA LYS A 8 -3.09 5.34 -0.36
C LYS A 8 -2.17 6.38 0.30
N ARG A 9 -2.56 6.87 1.48
CA ARG A 9 -1.80 7.87 2.23
C ARG A 9 -0.43 7.34 2.64
N PHE A 10 -0.37 6.09 3.10
CA PHE A 10 0.89 5.39 3.35
C PHE A 10 1.78 5.41 2.11
N CYS A 11 1.27 4.98 0.95
CA CYS A 11 2.04 4.97 -0.29
C CYS A 11 2.56 6.37 -0.67
N GLN A 12 1.72 7.40 -0.55
CA GLN A 12 2.12 8.78 -0.84
C GLN A 12 3.21 9.29 0.11
N ASN A 13 3.08 9.03 1.41
CA ASN A 13 4.00 9.51 2.44
C ASN A 13 5.31 8.71 2.52
N ASP A 14 5.26 7.43 2.16
CA ASP A 14 6.41 6.54 2.14
C ASP A 14 7.20 6.63 0.81
N GLY A 15 6.75 7.45 -0.14
CA GLY A 15 7.46 7.68 -1.41
C GLY A 15 7.26 6.58 -2.44
N TRP A 16 6.10 5.92 -2.45
CA TRP A 16 5.72 5.04 -3.55
C TRP A 16 5.30 5.86 -4.76
N GLU A 17 5.69 5.40 -5.94
CA GLU A 17 5.36 6.01 -7.22
C GLU A 17 4.00 5.48 -7.71
N LEU A 18 3.06 6.39 -8.00
CA LEU A 18 1.84 6.05 -8.72
C LEU A 18 2.17 5.89 -10.21
N TYR A 19 2.23 4.66 -10.70
CA TYR A 19 2.65 4.38 -12.09
C TYR A 19 1.47 4.09 -13.03
N LYS A 20 0.27 3.83 -12.48
CA LYS A 20 -0.97 3.67 -13.26
C LYS A 20 -2.18 4.07 -12.42
N ASP A 21 -3.08 4.83 -13.03
CA ASP A 21 -4.36 5.25 -12.45
C ASP A 21 -5.50 4.98 -13.44
N THR A 22 -6.33 3.97 -13.15
CA THR A 22 -7.48 3.58 -13.99
C THR A 22 -8.72 3.37 -13.12
N ASP A 23 -9.26 2.16 -13.06
CA ASP A 23 -10.25 1.69 -12.10
C ASP A 23 -9.67 1.55 -10.67
N HIS A 24 -8.35 1.45 -10.54
CA HIS A 24 -7.61 1.36 -9.29
C HIS A 24 -6.36 2.25 -9.34
N TYR A 25 -5.79 2.56 -8.17
CA TYR A 25 -4.44 3.12 -8.08
C TYR A 25 -3.42 1.99 -8.02
N TYR A 26 -2.38 2.07 -8.84
CA TYR A 26 -1.28 1.12 -8.84
C TYR A 26 0.01 1.82 -8.44
N TYR A 27 0.55 1.42 -7.31
CA TYR A 27 1.78 1.97 -6.75
C TYR A 27 2.93 0.99 -6.89
N ARG A 28 4.14 1.51 -7.12
CA ARG A 28 5.38 0.74 -7.09
C ARG A 28 6.44 1.45 -6.25
N LYS A 29 7.36 0.69 -5.67
CA LYS A 29 8.52 1.24 -4.97
C LYS A 29 9.73 0.36 -5.22
N GLN A 30 10.82 0.97 -5.67
CA GLN A 30 12.11 0.31 -5.77
C GLN A 30 12.79 0.37 -4.42
N MET A 31 13.18 -0.80 -3.92
CA MET A 31 13.88 -0.96 -2.66
C MET A 31 15.39 -0.80 -2.89
N SER A 32 16.14 -0.53 -1.83
CA SER A 32 17.60 -0.35 -1.89
C SER A 32 18.36 -1.62 -2.31
N ASP A 33 17.77 -2.80 -2.10
CA ASP A 33 18.29 -4.09 -2.55
C ASP A 33 17.96 -4.40 -4.02
N GLY A 34 17.32 -3.47 -4.73
CA GLY A 34 16.88 -3.64 -6.11
C GLY A 34 15.50 -4.30 -6.26
N THR A 35 14.86 -4.75 -5.18
CA THR A 35 13.53 -5.36 -5.22
C THR A 35 12.47 -4.35 -5.65
N LEU A 36 11.64 -4.70 -6.63
CA LEU A 36 10.50 -3.89 -7.03
C LEU A 36 9.21 -4.36 -6.36
N LYS A 37 8.70 -3.58 -5.41
CA LYS A 37 7.42 -3.85 -4.76
C LYS A 37 6.28 -3.15 -5.49
N ARG A 38 5.09 -3.75 -5.46
CA ARG A 38 3.88 -3.23 -6.10
C ARG A 38 2.66 -3.46 -5.21
N THR A 39 1.75 -2.50 -5.20
CA THR A 39 0.46 -2.64 -4.53
C THR A 39 -0.68 -2.01 -5.34
N LYS A 40 -1.87 -2.56 -5.18
CA LYS A 40 -3.10 -2.12 -5.84
C LYS A 40 -4.08 -1.61 -4.80
N ILE A 41 -4.62 -0.41 -5.01
CA ILE A 41 -5.50 0.26 -4.06
C ILE A 41 -6.85 0.53 -4.73
N SER A 42 -7.94 0.07 -4.08
CA SER A 42 -9.30 0.39 -4.52
C SER A 42 -9.60 1.89 -4.39
N LYS A 43 -10.33 2.43 -5.37
CA LYS A 43 -10.88 3.79 -5.30
C LYS A 43 -12.12 3.88 -4.40
N GLY A 44 -12.66 2.74 -3.97
CA GLY A 44 -13.83 2.68 -3.11
C GLY A 44 -13.60 3.22 -1.70
N THR A 45 -14.69 3.56 -1.04
CA THR A 45 -14.70 3.91 0.38
C THR A 45 -14.90 2.65 1.21
N GLY A 46 -14.07 2.43 2.23
CA GLY A 46 -14.25 1.32 3.15
C GLY A 46 -12.96 0.78 3.73
N GLN A 47 -13.11 -0.14 4.69
CA GLN A 47 -12.00 -0.87 5.30
C GLN A 47 -11.56 -2.03 4.41
N ILE A 48 -10.25 -2.29 4.41
CA ILE A 48 -9.68 -3.48 3.79
C ILE A 48 -10.08 -4.69 4.65
N LYS A 49 -10.49 -5.79 4.03
CA LYS A 49 -10.84 -7.02 4.77
C LYS A 49 -9.61 -7.59 5.49
N GLY A 50 -9.83 -8.19 6.67
CA GLY A 50 -8.79 -8.77 7.55
C GLY A 50 -7.71 -9.56 6.84
N HIS A 51 -8.11 -10.60 6.09
CA HIS A 51 -7.20 -11.47 5.35
C HIS A 51 -6.46 -10.71 4.24
N LEU A 52 -7.16 -9.85 3.50
CA LEU A 52 -6.59 -9.08 2.40
C LEU A 52 -5.53 -8.10 2.90
N TRP A 53 -5.76 -7.47 4.05
CA TRP A 53 -4.76 -6.59 4.66
C TRP A 53 -3.49 -7.36 5.06
N LYS A 54 -3.63 -8.55 5.63
CA LYS A 54 -2.47 -9.39 5.96
C LYS A 54 -1.65 -9.72 4.71
N GLU A 55 -2.32 -10.04 3.60
CA GLU A 55 -1.66 -10.29 2.32
C GLU A 55 -0.96 -9.04 1.76
N ILE A 56 -1.62 -7.88 1.82
CA ILE A 56 -1.01 -6.60 1.41
C ILE A 56 0.22 -6.30 2.27
N LEU A 57 0.09 -6.36 3.60
CA LEU A 57 1.18 -6.01 4.51
C LEU A 57 2.36 -6.98 4.39
N ASN A 58 2.11 -8.29 4.34
CA ASN A 58 3.16 -9.31 4.41
C ASN A 58 3.77 -9.68 3.07
N ARG A 59 3.04 -9.53 1.95
CA ARG A 59 3.53 -9.93 0.62
C ARG A 59 3.78 -8.74 -0.31
N GLN A 60 3.00 -7.67 -0.21
CA GLN A 60 3.14 -6.52 -1.13
C GLN A 60 4.03 -5.43 -0.54
N LEU A 61 3.70 -4.94 0.66
CA LEU A 61 4.46 -3.88 1.33
C LEU A 61 5.70 -4.44 2.01
N GLN A 62 5.56 -5.59 2.67
CA GLN A 62 6.58 -6.23 3.51
C GLN A 62 7.22 -5.24 4.49
N VAL A 63 6.38 -4.58 5.29
CA VAL A 63 6.78 -3.64 6.33
C VAL A 63 6.12 -4.01 7.65
N ALA A 64 6.70 -3.56 8.76
CA ALA A 64 6.07 -3.69 10.07
C ALA A 64 4.76 -2.87 10.12
N LYS A 65 3.79 -3.36 10.90
CA LYS A 65 2.50 -2.67 11.07
C LYS A 65 2.68 -1.28 11.71
N GLU A 66 3.62 -1.18 12.64
CA GLU A 66 3.98 0.05 13.35
C GLU A 66 4.58 1.07 12.39
N TYR A 67 5.42 0.62 11.45
CA TYR A 67 5.95 1.46 10.38
C TYR A 67 4.84 1.94 9.45
N PHE A 68 3.90 1.06 9.07
CA PHE A 68 2.74 1.48 8.30
C PHE A 68 1.94 2.56 9.03
N ASN A 69 1.66 2.36 10.31
CA ASN A 69 0.88 3.28 11.14
C ASN A 69 1.56 4.63 11.39
N SER A 70 2.89 4.73 11.29
CA SER A 70 3.60 6.01 11.46
C SER A 70 3.55 6.91 10.23
N LYS A 71 3.07 6.39 9.09
CA LYS A 71 2.99 7.10 7.81
C LYS A 71 1.55 7.44 7.39
N ILE A 72 0.54 7.11 8.19
CA ILE A 72 -0.88 7.38 7.91
C ILE A 72 -1.41 8.61 8.63
#